data_AF-A0A554M6E5-F1
#
_entry.id   AF-A0A554M6E5-F1
#
_cell.length_a   1.000
_cell.length_b   1.000
_cell.length_c   1.000
_cell.angle_alpha   90.00
_cell.angle_beta   90.00
_cell.angle_gamma   90.00
#
_symmetry.space_group_name_H-M   'P 1'
#
loop_
_entity.id
_entity.type
_entity.pdbx_description
1 polymer ?
#
loop_
_entity_poly.entity_id
_entity_poly.type
_entity_poly.pdbx_seq_one_letter_code
_entity_poly.pdbx_strand_id
1 'polypeptide(L)'
;MRSRSAFTLIELLLVIGIISVLLVLTLQAVNPTRQLGATRNAQRSSDIQAILNAVHQYGVDHRGNLPSSIPTSTPLSICQTNAASCINGVNLNVLSGAYVVAIPLDLEIASHSDC
;
A
#
# COMPACT_ATOMS: atom_id res chain seq x y z
N MET A 1 33.17 29.28 43.24
CA MET A 1 31.99 29.62 42.42
C MET A 1 32.29 29.18 40.98
N ARG A 2 31.35 28.46 40.37
CA ARG A 2 31.54 27.66 39.14
C ARG A 2 31.52 28.60 37.92
N SER A 3 32.62 28.65 37.16
CA SER A 3 32.68 29.40 35.89
C SER A 3 31.67 28.80 34.90
N ARG A 4 30.73 29.62 34.43
CA ARG A 4 29.84 29.26 33.32
C ARG A 4 30.48 29.83 32.05
N SER A 5 30.92 28.97 31.15
CA SER A 5 31.38 29.37 29.81
C SER A 5 30.18 29.89 29.02
N ALA A 6 30.21 31.17 28.66
CA ALA A 6 29.27 31.74 27.70
C ALA A 6 29.78 31.44 26.28
N PHE A 7 28.89 30.95 25.41
CA PHE A 7 29.20 30.74 24.00
C PHE A 7 29.37 32.06 23.26
N THR A 8 30.25 32.08 22.26
CA THR A 8 30.45 33.25 21.41
C THR A 8 29.42 33.29 20.27
N LEU A 9 29.03 34.49 19.82
CA LEU A 9 28.07 34.64 18.70
C LEU A 9 28.60 34.00 17.40
N ILE A 10 29.91 34.05 17.17
CA ILE A 10 30.54 33.49 15.98
C ILE A 10 30.46 31.96 15.96
N GLU A 11 30.54 31.33 17.11
CA GLU A 11 30.46 29.87 17.25
C GLU A 11 29.04 29.38 16.93
N LEU A 12 28.01 30.10 17.36
CA LEU A 12 26.63 29.78 17.01
C LEU A 12 26.34 30.01 15.52
N LEU A 13 26.90 31.06 14.94
CA LEU A 13 26.76 31.38 13.51
C LEU A 13 27.40 30.32 12.62
N LEU A 14 28.59 29.84 13.01
CA LEU A 14 29.29 28.78 12.28
C LEU A 14 28.55 27.44 12.36
N VAL A 15 27.96 27.11 13.51
CA VAL A 15 27.18 25.87 13.70
C VAL A 15 25.95 25.83 12.81
N ILE A 16 25.15 26.91 12.77
CA ILE A 16 23.97 26.94 11.88
C ILE A 16 24.37 26.88 10.40
N GLY A 17 25.50 27.47 10.04
CA GLY A 17 26.09 27.37 8.71
C GLY A 17 26.39 25.92 8.32
N ILE A 18 27.12 25.20 9.19
CA ILE A 18 27.46 23.79 8.93
C ILE A 18 26.21 22.90 8.90
N ILE A 19 25.26 23.09 9.83
CA ILE A 19 24.00 22.33 9.86
C ILE A 19 23.21 22.53 8.55
N SER A 20 23.16 23.76 8.01
CA SER A 20 22.44 24.03 6.77
C SER A 20 23.01 23.26 5.57
N VAL A 21 24.34 23.21 5.45
CA VAL A 21 25.03 22.47 4.37
C VAL A 21 24.80 20.97 4.51
N LEU A 22 24.95 20.44 5.74
CA LEU A 22 24.71 19.02 6.01
C LEU A 22 23.26 18.62 5.71
N LEU A 23 22.28 19.45 6.08
CA LEU A 23 20.86 19.15 5.86
C LEU A 23 20.55 18.99 4.37
N VAL A 24 21.01 19.91 3.51
CA VAL A 24 20.80 19.84 2.06
C VAL A 24 21.38 18.54 1.48
N LEU A 25 22.60 18.18 1.88
CA LEU A 25 23.24 16.94 1.43
C LEU A 25 22.47 15.68 1.87
N THR A 26 22.00 15.65 3.13
CA THR A 26 21.25 14.50 3.65
C THR A 26 19.90 14.30 2.97
N LEU A 27 19.19 15.39 2.64
CA LEU A 27 17.91 15.31 1.93
C LEU A 27 18.08 14.75 0.52
N GLN A 28 19.19 15.07 -0.15
CA GLN A 28 19.49 14.54 -1.48
C GLN A 28 19.80 13.03 -1.45
N ALA A 29 20.30 12.52 -0.33
CA ALA A 29 20.60 11.11 -0.15
C ALA A 29 19.35 10.24 0.12
N VAL A 30 18.24 10.84 0.58
CA VAL A 30 16.96 10.15 0.74
C VAL A 30 16.27 10.10 -0.62
N ASN A 31 15.94 8.91 -1.09
CA ASN A 31 15.19 8.72 -2.33
C ASN A 31 13.68 8.55 -2.00
N PRO A 32 12.88 9.63 -1.99
CA PRO A 32 11.47 9.56 -1.62
C PRO A 32 10.66 8.71 -2.60
N THR A 33 11.02 8.69 -3.88
CA THR A 33 10.26 7.94 -4.89
C THR A 33 10.35 6.44 -4.67
N ARG A 34 11.52 5.95 -4.22
CA ARG A 34 11.71 4.55 -3.86
C ARG A 34 10.88 4.16 -2.63
N GLN A 35 10.78 5.04 -1.65
CA GLN A 35 10.01 4.80 -0.43
C GLN A 35 8.49 4.77 -0.71
N LEU A 36 8.00 5.66 -1.57
CA LEU A 36 6.60 5.64 -2.02
C LEU A 36 6.25 4.35 -2.77
N GLY A 37 7.13 3.89 -3.68
CA GLY A 37 6.94 2.62 -4.37
C GLY A 37 6.90 1.42 -3.41
N ALA A 38 7.78 1.41 -2.40
CA ALA A 38 7.81 0.36 -1.38
C ALA A 38 6.51 0.32 -0.55
N THR A 39 6.01 1.47 -0.10
CA THR A 39 4.74 1.55 0.65
C THR A 39 3.57 0.99 -0.15
N ARG A 40 3.52 1.27 -1.46
CA ARG A 40 2.44 0.79 -2.34
C ARG A 40 2.52 -0.70 -2.59
N ASN A 41 3.72 -1.24 -2.78
CA ASN A 41 3.90 -2.68 -2.90
C ASN A 41 3.56 -3.41 -1.59
N ALA A 42 3.85 -2.80 -0.44
CA ALA A 42 3.43 -3.31 0.85
C ALA A 42 1.89 -3.31 0.98
N GLN A 43 1.21 -2.24 0.53
CA GLN A 43 -0.24 -2.18 0.47
C GLN A 43 -0.81 -3.27 -0.44
N ARG A 44 -0.33 -3.39 -1.68
CA ARG A 44 -0.74 -4.46 -2.62
C ARG A 44 -0.55 -5.86 -2.04
N SER A 45 0.55 -6.08 -1.32
CA SER A 45 0.80 -7.38 -0.66
C SER A 45 -0.23 -7.67 0.42
N SER A 46 -0.57 -6.67 1.24
CA SER A 46 -1.64 -6.78 2.24
C SER A 46 -3.01 -7.03 1.61
N ASP A 47 -3.31 -6.35 0.51
CA ASP A 47 -4.57 -6.48 -0.22
C ASP A 47 -4.74 -7.88 -0.81
N ILE A 48 -3.69 -8.42 -1.43
CA ILE A 48 -3.66 -9.80 -1.94
C ILE A 48 -3.84 -10.79 -0.79
N GLN A 49 -3.17 -10.57 0.35
CA GLN A 49 -3.30 -11.44 1.53
C GLN A 49 -4.73 -11.46 2.05
N ALA A 50 -5.41 -10.31 2.07
CA ALA A 50 -6.81 -10.21 2.49
C ALA A 50 -7.74 -11.02 1.56
N ILE A 51 -7.56 -10.88 0.24
CA ILE A 51 -8.34 -11.64 -0.75
C ILE A 51 -8.06 -13.15 -0.62
N LEU A 52 -6.79 -13.54 -0.51
CA LEU A 52 -6.38 -14.94 -0.36
C LEU A 52 -6.99 -15.58 0.88
N ASN A 53 -6.94 -14.87 2.02
CA ASN A 53 -7.54 -15.35 3.26
C ASN A 53 -9.07 -15.52 3.12
N ALA A 54 -9.73 -14.59 2.43
CA ALA A 54 -11.18 -14.68 2.17
C ALA A 54 -11.53 -15.89 1.28
N VAL A 55 -10.78 -16.11 0.20
CA VAL A 55 -10.95 -17.28 -0.69
C VAL A 55 -10.68 -18.58 0.08
N HIS A 56 -9.66 -18.61 0.93
CA HIS A 56 -9.33 -19.77 1.74
C HIS A 56 -10.45 -20.10 2.73
N GLN A 57 -10.97 -19.10 3.45
CA GLN A 57 -12.10 -19.30 4.37
C GLN A 57 -13.36 -19.77 3.62
N TYR A 58 -13.65 -19.21 2.44
CA TYR A 58 -14.72 -19.71 1.59
C TYR A 58 -14.54 -21.20 1.27
N GLY A 59 -13.33 -21.62 0.89
CA GLY A 59 -13.02 -23.01 0.63
C GLY A 59 -13.24 -23.92 1.84
N VAL A 60 -12.89 -23.47 3.05
CA VAL A 60 -13.15 -24.21 4.29
C VAL A 60 -14.65 -24.46 4.48
N ASP A 61 -15.48 -23.43 4.27
CA ASP A 61 -16.93 -23.52 4.46
C ASP A 61 -17.64 -24.30 3.34
N HIS A 62 -17.04 -24.35 2.14
CA HIS A 62 -17.61 -24.99 0.95
C HIS A 62 -16.93 -26.32 0.60
N ARG A 63 -16.45 -27.06 1.60
CA ARG A 63 -15.89 -28.42 1.45
C ARG A 63 -14.70 -28.50 0.46
N GLY A 64 -13.91 -27.45 0.40
CA GLY A 64 -12.75 -27.32 -0.50
C GLY A 64 -13.08 -26.72 -1.86
N ASN A 65 -14.34 -26.39 -2.15
CA ASN A 65 -14.72 -25.73 -3.40
C ASN A 65 -14.36 -24.24 -3.36
N LEU A 66 -13.66 -23.76 -4.38
CA LEU A 66 -13.37 -22.34 -4.57
C LEU A 66 -14.56 -21.62 -5.24
N PRO A 67 -14.65 -20.28 -5.13
CA PRO A 67 -15.64 -19.50 -5.86
C PRO A 67 -15.59 -19.80 -7.37
N SER A 68 -16.72 -20.15 -7.97
CA SER A 68 -16.82 -20.49 -9.39
C SER A 68 -16.53 -19.31 -10.34
N SER A 69 -16.47 -18.09 -9.81
CA SER A 69 -16.10 -16.90 -10.56
C SER A 69 -14.59 -16.82 -10.82
N ILE A 70 -13.75 -17.54 -10.06
CA ILE A 70 -12.30 -17.52 -10.26
C ILE A 70 -11.93 -18.40 -11.47
N PRO A 71 -11.36 -17.83 -12.54
CA PRO A 71 -10.92 -18.59 -13.70
C PRO A 71 -9.68 -19.45 -13.38
N THR A 72 -9.57 -20.62 -14.00
CA THR A 72 -8.46 -21.56 -13.76
C THR A 72 -7.28 -21.40 -14.71
N SER A 73 -7.45 -20.69 -15.82
CA SER A 73 -6.49 -20.69 -16.94
C SER A 73 -5.99 -19.30 -17.33
N THR A 74 -6.78 -18.25 -17.13
CA THR A 74 -6.44 -16.87 -17.52
C THR A 74 -6.57 -15.92 -16.34
N PRO A 75 -5.49 -15.20 -15.94
CA PRO A 75 -5.62 -14.15 -14.96
C PRO A 75 -6.47 -13.01 -15.52
N LEU A 76 -7.48 -12.59 -14.76
CA LEU A 76 -8.37 -11.48 -15.07
C LEU A 76 -8.33 -10.49 -13.91
N SER A 77 -8.64 -9.21 -14.19
CA SER A 77 -8.77 -8.20 -13.14
C SER A 77 -9.94 -8.52 -12.22
N ILE A 78 -9.86 -8.13 -10.96
CA ILE A 78 -10.94 -8.35 -9.98
C ILE A 78 -11.85 -7.13 -10.02
N CYS A 79 -13.16 -7.34 -10.20
CA CYS A 79 -14.12 -6.26 -10.22
C CYS A 79 -14.30 -5.65 -8.82
N GLN A 80 -14.57 -4.34 -8.78
CA GLN A 80 -14.90 -3.67 -7.52
C GLN A 80 -16.14 -4.29 -6.87
N THR A 81 -16.21 -4.16 -5.54
CA THR A 81 -17.39 -4.62 -4.80
C THR A 81 -18.61 -3.82 -5.25
N ASN A 82 -19.66 -4.51 -5.70
CA ASN A 82 -20.86 -3.88 -6.28
C ASN A 82 -20.61 -3.03 -7.54
N ALA A 83 -19.59 -3.36 -8.35
CA ALA A 83 -19.39 -2.72 -9.65
C ALA A 83 -20.67 -2.81 -10.51
N ALA A 84 -21.01 -1.71 -11.20
CA ALA A 84 -22.20 -1.64 -12.06
C ALA A 84 -22.10 -2.59 -13.27
N SER A 85 -20.88 -2.87 -13.73
CA SER A 85 -20.58 -3.88 -14.75
C SER A 85 -19.30 -4.65 -14.41
N CYS A 86 -19.18 -5.88 -14.91
CA CYS A 86 -18.00 -6.74 -14.70
C CYS A 86 -17.84 -7.64 -15.93
N ILE A 87 -17.56 -7.03 -17.08
CA ILE A 87 -17.62 -7.70 -18.39
C ILE A 87 -16.31 -8.44 -18.72
N ASN A 88 -15.17 -7.94 -18.22
CA ASN A 88 -13.83 -8.49 -18.50
C ASN A 88 -13.05 -8.79 -17.21
N GLY A 89 -13.74 -8.99 -16.09
CA GLY A 89 -13.13 -9.20 -14.79
C GLY A 89 -13.81 -10.31 -14.00
N VAL A 90 -13.25 -10.58 -12.83
CA VAL A 90 -13.72 -11.58 -11.89
C VAL A 90 -14.60 -10.91 -10.85
N ASN A 91 -15.86 -11.34 -10.77
CA ASN A 91 -16.75 -10.91 -9.70
C ASN A 91 -16.54 -11.77 -8.45
N LEU A 92 -15.96 -11.17 -7.40
CA LEU A 92 -15.76 -11.81 -6.09
C LEU A 92 -16.78 -11.34 -5.03
N ASN A 93 -17.96 -10.87 -5.44
CA ASN A 93 -18.98 -10.41 -4.50
C ASN A 93 -19.55 -11.53 -3.60
N VAL A 94 -19.28 -12.79 -3.92
CA VAL A 94 -19.57 -13.91 -3.01
C VAL A 94 -18.69 -13.90 -1.75
N LEU A 95 -17.52 -13.24 -1.81
CA LEU A 95 -16.61 -13.12 -0.67
C LEU A 95 -16.92 -11.89 0.19
N SER A 96 -17.52 -10.86 -0.39
CA SER A 96 -17.85 -9.62 0.31
C SER A 96 -18.96 -9.84 1.34
N GLY A 97 -18.87 -9.15 2.48
CA GLY A 97 -19.79 -9.27 3.60
C GLY A 97 -19.48 -10.43 4.55
N ALA A 98 -19.26 -11.64 4.03
CA ALA A 98 -19.05 -12.83 4.86
C ALA A 98 -17.57 -13.09 5.22
N TYR A 99 -16.66 -12.94 4.24
CA TYR A 99 -15.24 -13.30 4.40
C TYR A 99 -14.31 -12.10 4.31
N VAL A 100 -14.77 -11.00 3.70
CA VAL A 100 -14.08 -9.71 3.66
C VAL A 100 -15.11 -8.58 3.62
N VAL A 101 -14.84 -7.44 4.28
CA VAL A 101 -15.78 -6.30 4.32
C VAL A 101 -16.03 -5.74 2.91
N ALA A 102 -14.96 -5.55 2.14
CA ALA A 102 -14.98 -5.15 0.75
C ALA A 102 -13.69 -5.62 0.07
N ILE A 103 -13.75 -5.86 -1.23
CA ILE A 103 -12.56 -6.14 -2.04
C ILE A 103 -11.67 -4.88 -2.07
N PRO A 104 -10.40 -4.96 -1.65
CA PRO A 104 -9.47 -3.84 -1.73
C PRO A 104 -9.27 -3.38 -3.18
N LEU A 105 -9.16 -2.07 -3.38
CA LEU A 105 -8.97 -1.45 -4.69
C LEU A 105 -7.54 -0.90 -4.82
N ASP A 106 -6.84 -1.31 -5.88
CA ASP A 106 -5.57 -0.70 -6.26
C ASP A 106 -5.81 0.58 -7.07
N LEU A 107 -5.65 1.73 -6.41
CA LEU A 107 -5.91 3.06 -6.97
C LEU A 107 -4.96 3.47 -8.12
N GLU A 108 -3.86 2.74 -8.35
CA GLU A 108 -2.96 3.04 -9.46
C GLU A 108 -3.52 2.59 -10.83
N ILE A 109 -4.43 1.60 -10.84
CA ILE A 109 -4.92 0.94 -12.07
C ILE A 109 -6.37 1.36 -12.41
N ALA A 110 -6.91 2.39 -11.74
CA ALA A 110 -8.29 2.87 -11.91
C ALA A 110 -8.60 3.54 -13.29
N SER A 111 -7.93 3.14 -14.37
CA SER A 111 -8.30 3.48 -15.75
C SER A 111 -9.33 2.52 -16.34
N HIS A 112 -9.64 1.41 -15.66
CA HIS A 112 -10.81 0.57 -15.96
C HIS A 112 -11.88 0.83 -14.90
N SER A 113 -12.90 1.62 -15.23
CA SER A 113 -13.96 2.13 -14.35
C SER A 113 -14.82 1.07 -13.65
N ASP A 114 -14.55 -0.22 -13.88
CA ASP A 114 -15.39 -1.34 -13.49
C ASP A 114 -14.58 -2.54 -12.93
N CYS A 115 -13.24 -2.51 -13.04
CA CYS A 115 -12.30 -3.53 -12.53
C CYS A 115 -11.00 -2.90 -12.05
#